data_AF-A0A0Q1BVA1-F1
#
_entry.id   AF-A0A0Q1BVA1-F1
#
_cell.length_a   1.000
_cell.length_b   1.000
_cell.length_c   1.000
_cell.angle_alpha   90.00
_cell.angle_beta   90.00
_cell.angle_gamma   90.00
#
_symmetry.space_group_name_H-M   'P 1'
#
loop_
_entity.id
_entity.type
_entity.pdbx_description
1 polymer ?
#
loop_
_entity_poly.entity_id
_entity_poly.type
_entity_poly.pdbx_seq_one_letter_code
_entity_poly.pdbx_strand_id
1 'polypeptide(L)'
;MAGVALGAHRGRRGVGLGGLTGAVTLAASEAVARARQRPGELPALWQRTATSAALVAPAGWAAGRLAGAGPVAVGAATGGVGGLLGLRPQKVLLGPLVGAAVGTALAARARPVPPAAAASITMAAYRCVSPLLFRDPQVSLLAERVPAQRLPFVVPRQARSRRVGTGYVRELAEELGGHYVADAADVGIVASLDDLAGPDLDPAGVDPLVREFYEHTTRFTLDIVPRWRLWVRPGYLLYRTALARPLGQANVPMNQRETQRGIRSRIDTISPPGTPPDTEAVAVRGWIRSFADTDEPIYVGIYTTYRHRDRGYVSVGFPLPQASFTATLLPRSRADGGLTLTSRSDQEHPGHYLAYRDPTDGSLTALAVHGFAEELDVHRDEGELRAEHSFFLFGIPFLVLHYRITRKQPTPR
;
A
#
# COMPACT_ATOMS: atom_id res chain seq x y z
N MET A 1 -3.50 -30.77 -19.33
CA MET A 1 -4.76 -30.11 -19.79
C MET A 1 -4.57 -29.14 -20.95
N ALA A 2 -3.62 -28.20 -20.90
CA ALA A 2 -3.43 -27.22 -21.98
C ALA A 2 -3.23 -27.84 -23.37
N GLY A 3 -2.31 -28.80 -23.48
CA GLY A 3 -2.03 -29.51 -24.74
C GLY A 3 -3.22 -30.29 -25.29
N VAL A 4 -4.06 -30.85 -24.41
CA VAL A 4 -5.33 -31.51 -24.79
C VAL A 4 -6.30 -30.47 -25.38
N ALA A 5 -6.49 -29.34 -24.71
CA ALA A 5 -7.37 -28.26 -25.17
C ALA A 5 -6.94 -27.70 -26.53
N LEU A 6 -5.64 -27.52 -26.74
CA LEU A 6 -5.06 -27.08 -28.00
C LEU A 6 -5.18 -28.15 -29.11
N GLY A 7 -5.05 -29.43 -28.77
CA GLY A 7 -5.12 -30.56 -29.70
C GLY A 7 -6.54 -31.00 -30.07
N ALA A 8 -7.56 -30.56 -29.34
CA ALA A 8 -8.94 -31.05 -29.43
C ALA A 8 -9.55 -30.94 -30.85
N HIS A 9 -9.20 -29.90 -31.61
CA HIS A 9 -9.69 -29.69 -32.97
C HIS A 9 -9.12 -30.70 -34.01
N ARG A 10 -8.12 -31.51 -33.63
CA ARG A 10 -7.46 -32.51 -34.51
C ARG A 10 -7.88 -33.95 -34.19
N GLY A 11 -8.98 -34.14 -33.47
CA GLY A 11 -9.51 -35.46 -33.09
C GLY A 11 -8.68 -36.18 -32.01
N ARG A 12 -9.00 -37.45 -31.77
CA ARG A 12 -8.44 -38.26 -30.65
C ARG A 12 -6.91 -38.34 -30.66
N ARG A 13 -6.29 -38.52 -31.83
CA ARG A 13 -4.82 -38.55 -31.96
C ARG A 13 -4.20 -37.19 -31.61
N GLY A 14 -4.82 -36.09 -32.05
CA GLY A 14 -4.40 -34.73 -31.72
C GLY A 14 -4.50 -34.40 -30.23
N VAL A 15 -5.53 -34.91 -29.55
CA VAL A 15 -5.68 -34.81 -28.09
C VAL A 15 -4.54 -35.52 -27.36
N GLY A 16 -4.24 -36.78 -27.72
CA GLY A 16 -3.17 -37.55 -27.10
C GLY A 16 -1.79 -36.92 -27.31
N LEU A 17 -1.45 -36.61 -28.56
CA LEU A 17 -0.18 -35.97 -28.92
C LEU A 17 -0.04 -34.58 -28.31
N GLY A 18 -1.11 -33.77 -28.34
CA GLY A 18 -1.13 -32.45 -27.74
C GLY A 18 -0.92 -32.53 -26.22
N GLY A 19 -1.62 -33.45 -25.55
CA GLY A 19 -1.45 -33.70 -24.11
C GLY A 19 -0.02 -34.05 -23.72
N LEU A 20 0.58 -35.03 -24.40
CA LEU A 20 1.97 -35.45 -24.18
C LEU A 20 2.96 -34.31 -24.44
N THR A 21 2.86 -33.67 -25.61
CA THR A 21 3.77 -32.58 -26.01
C THR A 21 3.69 -31.41 -25.03
N GLY A 22 2.48 -31.03 -24.63
CA GLY A 22 2.28 -29.94 -23.66
C GLY A 22 2.84 -30.27 -22.27
N ALA A 23 2.67 -31.52 -21.81
CA ALA A 23 3.23 -31.96 -20.53
C ALA A 23 4.76 -31.94 -20.54
N VAL A 24 5.38 -32.53 -21.57
CA VAL A 24 6.84 -32.56 -21.74
C VAL A 24 7.41 -31.14 -21.85
N THR A 25 6.78 -30.27 -22.63
CA THR A 25 7.25 -28.89 -22.82
C THR A 25 7.21 -28.09 -21.52
N LEU A 26 6.10 -28.18 -20.76
CA LEU A 26 5.99 -27.48 -19.47
C LEU A 26 6.98 -28.03 -18.45
N ALA A 27 7.11 -29.35 -18.32
CA ALA A 27 8.06 -29.98 -17.41
C ALA A 27 9.51 -29.59 -17.75
N ALA A 28 9.90 -29.64 -19.02
CA ALA A 28 11.21 -29.22 -19.47
C ALA A 28 11.45 -27.72 -19.22
N SER A 29 10.45 -26.87 -19.50
CA SER A 29 10.54 -25.43 -19.24
C SER A 29 10.72 -25.11 -17.76
N GLU A 30 10.03 -25.84 -16.88
CA GLU A 30 10.14 -25.69 -15.44
C GLU A 30 11.50 -26.17 -14.94
N ALA A 31 11.97 -27.34 -15.38
CA ALA A 31 13.29 -27.86 -15.02
C ALA A 31 14.41 -26.88 -15.40
N VAL A 32 14.37 -26.32 -16.61
CA VAL A 32 15.34 -25.32 -17.08
C VAL A 32 15.24 -24.02 -16.26
N ALA A 33 14.03 -23.56 -15.97
CA ALA A 33 13.83 -22.34 -15.18
C ALA A 33 14.34 -22.51 -13.75
N ARG A 34 14.05 -23.65 -13.09
CA ARG A 34 14.52 -23.97 -11.74
C ARG A 34 16.02 -24.15 -11.66
N ALA A 35 16.64 -24.80 -12.64
CA ALA A 35 18.09 -24.98 -12.70
C ALA A 35 18.86 -23.65 -12.80
N ARG A 36 18.23 -22.59 -13.32
CA ARG A 36 18.83 -21.26 -13.46
C ARG A 36 18.41 -20.27 -12.37
N GLN A 37 17.44 -20.63 -11.53
CA GLN A 37 16.85 -19.74 -10.53
C GLN A 37 17.78 -19.63 -9.31
N ARG A 38 18.11 -18.42 -8.89
CA ARG A 38 18.88 -18.19 -7.65
C ARG A 38 17.95 -18.18 -6.42
N PRO A 39 18.48 -18.42 -5.20
CA PRO A 39 17.72 -18.24 -3.97
C PRO A 39 17.06 -16.85 -3.92
N GLY A 40 15.77 -16.80 -3.55
CA GLY A 40 15.01 -15.54 -3.44
C GLY A 40 14.49 -14.94 -4.76
N GLU A 41 14.89 -15.46 -5.92
CA GLU A 41 14.37 -14.99 -7.21
C GLU A 41 13.01 -15.60 -7.53
N LEU A 42 12.18 -14.89 -8.30
CA LEU A 42 11.00 -15.48 -8.93
C LEU A 42 11.42 -16.29 -10.16
N PRO A 43 10.65 -17.32 -10.56
CA PRO A 43 10.90 -18.02 -11.82
C PRO A 43 10.98 -17.06 -13.01
N ALA A 44 11.81 -17.40 -13.99
CA ALA A 44 12.07 -16.54 -15.14
C ALA A 44 10.78 -16.15 -15.88
N LEU A 45 10.73 -14.92 -16.39
CA LEU A 45 9.54 -14.34 -17.01
C LEU A 45 8.99 -15.19 -18.17
N TRP A 46 9.87 -15.76 -18.99
CA TRP A 46 9.47 -16.60 -20.13
C TRP A 46 8.73 -17.86 -19.67
N GLN A 47 9.19 -18.51 -18.59
CA GLN A 47 8.54 -19.70 -18.04
C GLN A 47 7.18 -19.34 -17.43
N ARG A 48 7.12 -18.26 -16.65
CA ARG A 48 5.85 -17.78 -16.07
C ARG A 48 4.83 -17.42 -17.16
N THR A 49 5.31 -16.88 -18.28
CA THR A 49 4.50 -16.56 -19.45
C THR A 49 3.97 -17.82 -20.12
N ALA A 50 4.84 -18.82 -20.36
CA ALA A 50 4.44 -20.11 -20.92
C ALA A 50 3.41 -20.84 -20.03
N THR A 51 3.64 -20.89 -18.73
CA THR A 51 2.70 -21.50 -17.77
C THR A 51 1.36 -20.76 -17.75
N SER A 52 1.36 -19.43 -17.73
CA SER A 52 0.11 -18.63 -17.77
C SER A 52 -0.67 -18.88 -19.06
N ALA A 53 0.03 -18.92 -20.22
CA ALA A 53 -0.58 -19.21 -21.51
C ALA A 53 -1.16 -20.63 -21.58
N ALA A 54 -0.50 -21.60 -20.95
CA ALA A 54 -1.01 -22.97 -20.85
C ALA A 54 -2.24 -23.05 -19.94
N LEU A 55 -2.25 -22.36 -18.80
CA LEU A 55 -3.34 -22.38 -17.83
C LEU A 55 -4.67 -21.85 -18.39
N VAL A 56 -4.64 -20.86 -19.28
CA VAL A 56 -5.86 -20.31 -19.89
C VAL A 56 -6.40 -21.12 -21.06
N ALA A 57 -5.61 -22.05 -21.63
CA ALA A 57 -6.00 -22.81 -22.83
C ALA A 57 -7.29 -23.65 -22.64
N PRO A 58 -7.47 -24.37 -21.52
CA PRO A 58 -8.71 -25.10 -21.24
C PRO A 58 -9.93 -24.19 -21.09
N ALA A 59 -9.76 -23.01 -20.47
CA ALA A 59 -10.84 -22.02 -20.35
C ALA A 59 -11.25 -21.47 -21.73
N GLY A 60 -10.28 -21.17 -22.60
CA GLY A 60 -10.54 -20.78 -23.99
C GLY A 60 -11.27 -21.86 -24.78
N TRP A 61 -10.88 -23.13 -24.62
CA TRP A 61 -11.60 -24.27 -25.22
C TRP A 61 -13.05 -24.35 -24.75
N ALA A 62 -13.28 -24.26 -23.43
CA ALA A 62 -14.61 -24.33 -22.84
C ALA A 62 -15.50 -23.17 -23.30
N ALA A 63 -14.96 -21.94 -23.33
CA ALA A 63 -15.68 -20.76 -23.82
C ALA A 63 -16.10 -20.92 -25.30
N GLY A 64 -15.22 -21.45 -26.14
CA GLY A 64 -15.53 -21.76 -27.53
C GLY A 64 -16.61 -22.83 -27.69
N ARG A 65 -16.60 -23.86 -26.85
CA ARG A 65 -17.54 -24.99 -26.93
C ARG A 65 -18.92 -24.67 -26.35
N LEU A 66 -18.96 -23.91 -25.25
CA LEU A 66 -20.19 -23.65 -24.50
C LEU A 66 -20.92 -22.38 -24.96
N ALA A 67 -20.18 -21.35 -25.37
CA ALA A 67 -20.74 -20.04 -25.71
C ALA A 67 -20.58 -19.65 -27.19
N GLY A 68 -19.97 -20.51 -28.01
CA GLY A 68 -19.69 -20.19 -29.42
C GLY A 68 -18.78 -18.97 -29.61
N ALA A 69 -18.01 -18.60 -28.58
CA ALA A 69 -17.26 -17.35 -28.55
C ALA A 69 -16.15 -17.33 -29.62
N GLY A 70 -16.17 -16.31 -30.47
CA GLY A 70 -15.15 -16.08 -31.49
C GLY A 70 -13.81 -15.59 -30.92
N PRO A 71 -12.73 -15.55 -31.73
CA PRO A 71 -11.39 -15.18 -31.29
C PRO A 71 -11.29 -13.80 -30.60
N VAL A 72 -12.09 -12.83 -31.04
CA VAL A 72 -12.13 -11.47 -30.43
C VAL A 72 -12.69 -11.52 -29.02
N ALA A 73 -13.83 -12.20 -28.80
CA ALA A 73 -14.44 -12.32 -27.48
C ALA A 73 -13.56 -13.10 -26.51
N VAL A 74 -12.99 -14.23 -26.97
CA VAL A 74 -12.05 -15.04 -26.18
C VAL A 74 -10.77 -14.26 -25.86
N GLY A 75 -10.25 -13.51 -26.82
CA GLY A 75 -9.11 -12.62 -26.64
C GLY A 75 -9.40 -11.55 -25.59
N ALA A 76 -10.46 -10.75 -25.76
CA ALA A 76 -10.83 -9.70 -24.83
C ALA A 76 -11.04 -10.22 -23.40
N ALA A 77 -11.73 -11.36 -23.23
CA ALA A 77 -11.94 -11.98 -21.92
C ALA A 77 -10.61 -12.46 -21.29
N THR A 78 -9.76 -13.14 -22.07
CA THR A 78 -8.46 -13.63 -21.59
C THR A 78 -7.52 -12.48 -21.23
N GLY A 79 -7.52 -11.43 -22.05
CA GLY A 79 -6.83 -10.18 -21.78
C GLY A 79 -7.32 -9.52 -20.49
N GLY A 80 -8.64 -9.48 -20.27
CA GLY A 80 -9.25 -9.01 -19.03
C GLY A 80 -8.77 -9.78 -17.79
N VAL A 81 -8.71 -11.11 -17.85
CA VAL A 81 -8.13 -11.94 -16.78
C VAL A 81 -6.66 -11.58 -16.54
N GLY A 82 -5.87 -11.42 -17.60
CA GLY A 82 -4.48 -10.97 -17.50
C GLY A 82 -4.34 -9.58 -16.85
N GLY A 83 -5.24 -8.66 -17.21
CA GLY A 83 -5.36 -7.32 -16.64
C GLY A 83 -5.60 -7.34 -15.14
N LEU A 84 -6.62 -8.08 -14.71
CA LEU A 84 -7.03 -8.21 -13.31
C LEU A 84 -5.92 -8.77 -12.42
N LEU A 85 -5.17 -9.76 -12.90
CA LEU A 85 -4.01 -10.31 -12.17
C LEU A 85 -2.86 -9.30 -12.00
N GLY A 86 -2.84 -8.22 -12.78
CA GLY A 86 -1.80 -7.19 -12.74
C GLY A 86 -1.97 -6.15 -11.62
N LEU A 87 -3.12 -6.13 -10.93
CA LEU A 87 -3.53 -5.24 -9.82
C LEU A 87 -3.50 -3.72 -10.09
N ARG A 88 -2.82 -3.24 -11.14
CA ARG A 88 -2.82 -1.82 -11.55
C ARG A 88 -4.05 -1.48 -12.40
N PRO A 89 -4.76 -0.37 -12.16
CA PRO A 89 -5.89 0.06 -13.00
C PRO A 89 -5.52 0.14 -14.48
N GLN A 90 -4.32 0.63 -14.80
CA GLN A 90 -3.84 0.73 -16.18
C GLN A 90 -3.66 -0.67 -16.81
N LYS A 91 -3.24 -1.67 -16.04
CA LYS A 91 -3.14 -3.07 -16.51
C LYS A 91 -4.52 -3.71 -16.71
N VAL A 92 -5.46 -3.42 -15.81
CA VAL A 92 -6.86 -3.87 -15.92
C VAL A 92 -7.50 -3.36 -17.20
N LEU A 93 -7.28 -2.08 -17.54
CA LEU A 93 -7.79 -1.48 -18.79
C LEU A 93 -7.04 -1.98 -20.04
N LEU A 94 -5.71 -2.14 -19.96
CA LEU A 94 -4.91 -2.62 -21.09
C LEU A 94 -5.27 -4.05 -21.49
N GLY A 95 -5.59 -4.91 -20.51
CA GLY A 95 -5.86 -6.32 -20.73
C GLY A 95 -6.88 -6.59 -21.84
N PRO A 96 -8.14 -6.14 -21.72
CA PRO A 96 -9.16 -6.33 -22.73
C PRO A 96 -8.80 -5.72 -24.09
N LEU A 97 -8.11 -4.57 -24.13
CA LEU A 97 -7.70 -3.90 -25.37
C LEU A 97 -6.67 -4.73 -26.13
N VAL A 98 -5.61 -5.19 -25.45
CA VAL A 98 -4.61 -6.11 -26.04
C VAL A 98 -5.30 -7.40 -26.47
N GLY A 99 -6.22 -7.92 -25.66
CA GLY A 99 -6.98 -9.12 -25.97
C GLY A 99 -7.83 -9.00 -27.23
N ALA A 100 -8.57 -7.89 -27.38
CA ALA A 100 -9.37 -7.61 -28.56
C ALA A 100 -8.51 -7.42 -29.81
N ALA A 101 -7.37 -6.72 -29.69
CA ALA A 101 -6.42 -6.54 -30.80
C ALA A 101 -5.83 -7.87 -31.28
N VAL A 102 -5.36 -8.71 -30.35
CA VAL A 102 -4.85 -10.07 -30.67
C VAL A 102 -5.96 -10.92 -31.27
N GLY A 103 -7.16 -10.92 -30.68
CA GLY A 103 -8.30 -11.67 -31.19
C GLY A 103 -8.71 -11.24 -32.61
N THR A 104 -8.66 -9.94 -32.91
CA THR A 104 -8.94 -9.40 -34.25
C THR A 104 -7.90 -9.85 -35.26
N ALA A 105 -6.62 -9.78 -34.90
CA ALA A 105 -5.52 -10.27 -35.75
C ALA A 105 -5.62 -11.78 -36.02
N LEU A 106 -6.09 -12.57 -35.03
CA LEU A 106 -6.31 -14.00 -35.21
C LEU A 106 -7.56 -14.30 -36.06
N ALA A 107 -8.61 -13.49 -35.94
CA ALA A 107 -9.82 -13.61 -36.76
C ALA A 107 -9.57 -13.27 -38.24
N ALA A 108 -8.63 -12.38 -38.52
CA ALA A 108 -8.23 -12.00 -39.88
C ALA A 108 -7.41 -13.09 -40.62
N ARG A 109 -7.04 -14.19 -39.96
CA ARG A 109 -6.28 -15.27 -40.60
C ARG A 109 -7.15 -16.12 -41.50
N ALA A 110 -6.60 -16.54 -42.64
CA ALA A 110 -7.27 -17.43 -43.61
C ALA A 110 -7.70 -18.79 -43.05
N ARG A 111 -7.07 -19.26 -41.95
CA ARG A 111 -7.44 -20.50 -41.26
C ARG A 111 -8.06 -20.19 -39.90
N PRO A 112 -9.21 -20.80 -39.55
CA PRO A 112 -9.83 -20.64 -38.24
C PRO A 112 -8.86 -20.99 -37.11
N VAL A 113 -8.70 -20.07 -36.15
CA VAL A 113 -7.85 -20.29 -34.97
C VAL A 113 -8.71 -20.87 -33.84
N PRO A 114 -8.35 -22.04 -33.27
CA PRO A 114 -9.10 -22.61 -32.16
C PRO A 114 -9.17 -21.65 -30.96
N PRO A 115 -10.32 -21.56 -30.26
CA PRO A 115 -10.48 -20.72 -29.06
C PRO A 115 -9.42 -20.93 -27.98
N ALA A 116 -8.99 -22.18 -27.76
CA ALA A 116 -7.88 -22.49 -26.86
C ALA A 116 -6.57 -21.80 -27.25
N ALA A 117 -6.26 -21.78 -28.55
CA ALA A 117 -5.07 -21.12 -29.07
C ALA A 117 -5.19 -19.60 -28.98
N ALA A 118 -6.38 -19.05 -29.26
CA ALA A 118 -6.64 -17.61 -29.10
C ALA A 118 -6.42 -17.15 -27.65
N ALA A 119 -6.90 -17.90 -26.66
CA ALA A 119 -6.65 -17.62 -25.25
C ALA A 119 -5.15 -17.70 -24.90
N SER A 120 -4.47 -18.79 -25.27
CA SER A 120 -3.04 -18.96 -24.98
C SER A 120 -2.17 -17.87 -25.61
N ILE A 121 -2.39 -17.54 -26.90
CA ILE A 121 -1.66 -16.50 -27.61
C ILE A 121 -1.92 -15.13 -26.97
N THR A 122 -3.17 -14.84 -26.61
CA THR A 122 -3.53 -13.58 -25.95
C THR A 122 -2.85 -13.42 -24.60
N MET A 123 -2.89 -14.44 -23.75
CA MET A 123 -2.23 -14.39 -22.44
C MET A 123 -0.70 -14.26 -22.59
N ALA A 124 -0.09 -14.96 -23.55
CA ALA A 124 1.32 -14.81 -23.84
C ALA A 124 1.67 -13.38 -24.30
N ALA A 125 0.90 -12.84 -25.27
CA ALA A 125 1.09 -11.49 -25.77
C ALA A 125 0.95 -10.44 -24.66
N TYR A 126 -0.10 -10.53 -23.85
CA TYR A 126 -0.30 -9.64 -22.70
C TYR A 126 0.84 -9.73 -21.69
N ARG A 127 1.31 -10.94 -21.35
CA ARG A 127 2.42 -11.16 -20.41
C ARG A 127 3.78 -10.69 -20.94
N CYS A 128 3.95 -10.59 -22.26
CA CYS A 128 5.13 -9.97 -22.88
C CYS A 128 5.01 -8.44 -22.94
N VAL A 129 3.84 -7.90 -23.30
CA VAL A 129 3.62 -6.46 -23.44
C VAL A 129 3.55 -5.74 -22.09
N SER A 130 2.90 -6.33 -21.10
CA SER A 130 2.70 -5.73 -19.77
C SER A 130 4.00 -5.29 -19.09
N PRO A 131 5.07 -6.11 -18.98
CA PRO A 131 6.32 -5.68 -18.36
C PRO A 131 7.08 -4.64 -19.20
N LEU A 132 6.88 -4.60 -20.52
CA LEU A 132 7.52 -3.59 -21.38
C LEU A 132 6.92 -2.20 -21.17
N LEU A 133 5.60 -2.12 -21.01
CA LEU A 133 4.85 -0.89 -20.78
C LEU A 133 4.86 -0.43 -19.30
N PHE A 134 4.98 -1.37 -18.36
CA PHE A 134 4.90 -1.10 -16.92
C PHE A 134 6.16 -1.60 -16.21
N ARG A 135 7.26 -0.89 -16.39
CA ARG A 135 8.60 -1.29 -15.91
C ARG A 135 8.80 -1.07 -14.42
N ASP A 136 8.16 -0.07 -13.84
CA ASP A 136 8.44 0.33 -12.45
C ASP A 136 7.89 -0.69 -11.46
N PRO A 137 8.70 -1.29 -10.56
CA PRO A 137 8.19 -2.19 -9.53
C PRO A 137 7.24 -1.42 -8.60
N GLN A 138 6.12 -2.03 -8.20
CA GLN A 138 5.21 -1.41 -7.22
C GLN A 138 5.47 -1.88 -5.80
N VAL A 139 6.08 -3.05 -5.68
CA VAL A 139 6.59 -3.62 -4.45
C VAL A 139 7.94 -4.24 -4.78
N SER A 140 8.95 -3.98 -3.95
CA SER A 140 10.25 -4.63 -4.05
C SER A 140 10.72 -5.07 -2.68
N LEU A 141 11.42 -6.21 -2.61
CA LEU A 141 12.18 -6.57 -1.42
C LEU A 141 13.29 -5.55 -1.24
N LEU A 142 13.25 -4.81 -0.14
CA LEU A 142 14.22 -3.78 0.18
C LEU A 142 15.39 -4.37 0.96
N ALA A 143 15.07 -5.18 1.97
CA ALA A 143 16.06 -5.83 2.81
C ALA A 143 15.48 -7.11 3.41
N GLU A 144 16.35 -8.09 3.66
CA GLU A 144 15.99 -9.36 4.29
C GLU A 144 16.87 -9.57 5.53
N ARG A 145 16.24 -9.83 6.68
CA ARG A 145 16.89 -10.14 7.96
C ARG A 145 18.03 -9.19 8.34
N VAL A 146 17.78 -7.88 8.25
CA VAL A 146 18.75 -6.84 8.64
C VAL A 146 18.43 -6.29 10.03
N PRO A 147 19.42 -5.81 10.80
CA PRO A 147 19.15 -5.10 12.04
C PRO A 147 18.41 -3.78 11.78
N ALA A 148 17.53 -3.38 12.71
CA ALA A 148 16.66 -2.21 12.53
C ALA A 148 17.41 -0.89 12.26
N GLN A 149 18.63 -0.75 12.77
CA GLN A 149 19.47 0.45 12.59
C GLN A 149 19.87 0.68 11.12
N ARG A 150 19.82 -0.36 10.27
CA ARG A 150 20.05 -0.20 8.82
C ARG A 150 18.85 0.38 8.08
N LEU A 151 17.69 0.42 8.70
CA LEU A 151 16.44 0.94 8.13
C LEU A 151 15.86 2.01 9.07
N PRO A 152 16.58 3.13 9.31
CA PRO A 152 16.15 4.16 10.28
C PRO A 152 14.83 4.84 9.89
N PHE A 153 14.45 4.75 8.62
CA PHE A 153 13.17 5.23 8.09
C PHE A 153 11.99 4.33 8.43
N VAL A 154 12.21 3.04 8.73
CA VAL A 154 11.15 2.10 9.12
C VAL A 154 10.89 2.20 10.62
N VAL A 155 9.61 2.17 11.02
CA VAL A 155 9.18 2.17 12.43
C VAL A 155 8.73 0.76 12.81
N PRO A 156 9.62 -0.10 13.36
CA PRO A 156 9.37 -1.53 13.55
C PRO A 156 8.55 -1.81 14.82
N ARG A 157 7.37 -1.22 14.90
CA ARG A 157 6.43 -1.32 16.02
C ARG A 157 5.24 -2.15 15.56
N GLN A 158 5.35 -3.47 15.67
CA GLN A 158 4.29 -4.40 15.29
C GLN A 158 3.32 -4.68 16.43
N ALA A 159 2.11 -5.13 16.11
CA ALA A 159 1.17 -5.65 17.10
C ALA A 159 1.41 -7.15 17.33
N ARG A 160 1.34 -7.56 18.60
CA ARG A 160 1.37 -8.98 19.00
C ARG A 160 -0.02 -9.63 18.91
N SER A 161 -1.06 -8.82 19.03
CA SER A 161 -2.46 -9.23 18.89
C SER A 161 -2.89 -9.26 17.43
N ARG A 162 -3.97 -10.01 17.13
CA ARG A 162 -4.56 -10.10 15.78
C ARG A 162 -5.29 -8.83 15.35
N ARG A 163 -5.65 -7.97 16.29
CA ARG A 163 -6.36 -6.72 16.07
C ARG A 163 -5.66 -5.62 16.85
N VAL A 164 -5.31 -4.53 16.16
CA VAL A 164 -4.80 -3.33 16.81
C VAL A 164 -5.96 -2.55 17.39
N GLY A 165 -5.99 -2.45 18.71
CA GLY A 165 -6.99 -1.66 19.45
C GLY A 165 -6.43 -0.35 19.98
N THR A 166 -7.30 0.44 20.61
CA THR A 166 -6.96 1.70 21.28
C THR A 166 -6.04 1.50 22.50
N GLY A 167 -5.85 0.25 22.95
CA GLY A 167 -4.90 -0.14 23.99
C GLY A 167 -3.48 -0.45 23.51
N TYR A 168 -3.20 -0.43 22.20
CA TYR A 168 -1.91 -0.84 21.63
C TYR A 168 -0.70 -0.12 22.27
N VAL A 169 -0.81 1.20 22.50
CA VAL A 169 0.31 2.00 23.03
C VAL A 169 0.67 1.58 24.47
N ARG A 170 -0.33 1.13 25.25
CA ARG A 170 -0.10 0.57 26.59
C ARG A 170 0.66 -0.76 26.52
N GLU A 171 0.24 -1.66 25.64
CA GLU A 171 0.94 -2.94 25.40
C GLU A 171 2.39 -2.70 24.93
N LEU A 172 2.60 -1.68 24.09
CA LEU A 172 3.93 -1.28 23.65
C LEU A 172 4.78 -0.72 24.80
N ALA A 173 4.19 0.01 25.75
CA ALA A 173 4.90 0.52 26.92
C ALA A 173 5.40 -0.61 27.81
N GLU A 174 4.57 -1.63 28.03
CA GLU A 174 4.93 -2.85 28.77
C GLU A 174 6.11 -3.58 28.09
N GLU A 175 6.12 -3.69 26.75
CA GLU A 175 7.23 -4.28 26.00
C GLU A 175 8.53 -3.47 26.17
N LEU A 176 8.43 -2.14 26.15
CA LEU A 176 9.59 -1.25 26.25
C LEU A 176 10.07 -1.06 27.69
N GLY A 177 9.30 -1.46 28.70
CA GLY A 177 9.54 -1.13 30.10
C GLY A 177 9.38 0.36 30.40
N GLY A 178 8.66 1.09 29.55
CA GLY A 178 8.45 2.53 29.65
C GLY A 178 7.19 2.90 30.43
N HIS A 179 7.10 4.15 30.88
CA HIS A 179 5.90 4.66 31.55
C HIS A 179 4.87 5.13 30.53
N TYR A 180 3.66 4.60 30.61
CA TYR A 180 2.53 4.92 29.74
C TYR A 180 1.70 6.07 30.31
N VAL A 181 1.43 7.08 29.48
CA VAL A 181 0.47 8.16 29.77
C VAL A 181 -0.58 8.19 28.67
N ALA A 182 -1.85 8.02 29.05
CA ALA A 182 -2.99 8.12 28.14
C ALA A 182 -3.41 9.59 27.97
N ASP A 183 -3.82 9.97 26.74
CA ASP A 183 -4.38 11.30 26.45
C ASP A 183 -3.51 12.45 26.99
N ALA A 184 -2.22 12.39 26.68
CA ALA A 184 -1.21 13.32 27.18
C ALA A 184 -1.57 14.77 26.81
N ALA A 185 -1.60 15.63 27.82
CA ALA A 185 -1.85 17.06 27.63
C ALA A 185 -0.63 17.73 26.99
N ASP A 186 -0.89 18.69 26.12
CA ASP A 186 0.12 19.59 25.55
C ASP A 186 1.24 18.96 24.69
N VAL A 187 1.05 17.72 24.24
CA VAL A 187 1.99 17.02 23.34
C VAL A 187 1.59 17.13 21.86
N GLY A 188 2.58 17.21 20.97
CA GLY A 188 2.42 17.09 19.51
C GLY A 188 2.96 15.80 18.92
N ILE A 189 2.74 15.63 17.62
CA ILE A 189 3.24 14.49 16.85
C ILE A 189 4.76 14.53 16.62
N VAL A 190 5.36 15.71 16.72
CA VAL A 190 6.83 15.90 16.76
C VAL A 190 7.21 16.62 18.05
N ALA A 191 8.46 16.44 18.49
CA ALA A 191 8.99 17.14 19.66
C ALA A 191 9.32 18.61 19.33
N SER A 192 10.03 18.82 18.23
CA SER A 192 10.33 20.13 17.66
C SER A 192 10.35 20.04 16.14
N LEU A 193 9.84 21.07 15.47
CA LEU A 193 9.97 21.23 14.03
C LEU A 193 11.43 21.49 13.62
N ASP A 194 12.29 21.93 14.53
CA ASP A 194 13.71 22.13 14.25
C ASP A 194 14.44 20.83 13.93
N ASP A 195 13.97 19.70 14.47
CA ASP A 195 14.49 18.37 14.13
C ASP A 195 14.29 18.02 12.65
N LEU A 196 13.31 18.67 12.00
CA LEU A 196 12.93 18.48 10.61
C LEU A 196 13.68 19.40 9.64
N ALA A 197 14.50 20.32 10.15
CA ALA A 197 15.28 21.25 9.33
C ALA A 197 16.12 20.52 8.28
N GLY A 198 16.17 21.09 7.08
CA GLY A 198 16.98 20.62 5.97
C GLY A 198 16.87 21.55 4.76
N PRO A 199 17.48 21.21 3.61
CA PRO A 199 17.51 22.11 2.46
C PRO A 199 16.14 22.49 1.89
N ASP A 200 15.10 21.68 2.11
CA ASP A 200 13.74 21.93 1.61
C ASP A 200 12.79 22.48 2.69
N LEU A 201 13.23 22.55 3.96
CA LEU A 201 12.43 23.05 5.08
C LEU A 201 13.28 23.97 5.97
N ASP A 202 12.88 25.23 6.03
CA ASP A 202 13.29 26.17 7.08
C ASP A 202 12.17 26.27 8.14
N PRO A 203 12.37 25.72 9.36
CA PRO A 203 11.39 25.77 10.44
C PRO A 203 11.05 27.20 10.90
N ALA A 204 11.95 28.17 10.72
CA ALA A 204 11.72 29.56 11.12
C ALA A 204 10.75 30.28 10.17
N GLY A 205 10.62 29.80 8.94
CA GLY A 205 9.68 30.33 7.94
C GLY A 205 8.27 29.72 8.01
N VAL A 206 8.02 28.75 8.90
CA VAL A 206 6.71 28.12 9.08
C VAL A 206 5.79 29.03 9.90
N ASP A 207 4.53 29.18 9.48
CA ASP A 207 3.51 29.94 10.21
C ASP A 207 3.42 29.42 11.67
N PRO A 208 3.43 30.31 12.67
CA PRO A 208 3.44 29.91 14.08
C PRO A 208 2.30 28.98 14.48
N LEU A 209 1.12 29.12 13.87
CA LEU A 209 -0.03 28.27 14.14
C LEU A 209 0.16 26.87 13.55
N VAL A 210 0.77 26.77 12.36
CA VAL A 210 1.17 25.48 11.76
C VAL A 210 2.22 24.82 12.64
N ARG A 211 3.23 25.57 13.10
CA ARG A 211 4.26 25.06 14.00
C ARG A 211 3.65 24.49 15.29
N GLU A 212 2.79 25.27 15.93
CA GLU A 212 2.09 24.84 17.14
C GLU A 212 1.23 23.59 16.91
N PHE A 213 0.59 23.44 15.75
CA PHE A 213 -0.17 22.23 15.45
C PHE A 213 0.69 20.96 15.44
N TYR A 214 1.90 21.03 14.91
CA TYR A 214 2.82 19.89 14.87
C TYR A 214 3.45 19.59 16.25
N GLU A 215 3.83 20.63 16.99
CA GLU A 215 4.49 20.53 18.30
C GLU A 215 3.51 20.32 19.48
N HIS A 216 2.25 20.72 19.32
CA HIS A 216 1.19 20.66 20.35
C HIS A 216 -0.16 20.23 19.77
N THR A 217 -0.16 19.17 18.96
CA THR A 217 -1.35 18.63 18.27
C THR A 217 -2.55 18.39 19.20
N THR A 218 -2.33 18.04 20.46
CA THR A 218 -3.42 17.81 21.44
C THR A 218 -4.23 19.07 21.74
N ARG A 219 -3.70 20.28 21.47
CA ARG A 219 -4.44 21.55 21.57
C ARG A 219 -5.47 21.75 20.45
N PHE A 220 -5.51 20.89 19.44
CA PHE A 220 -6.37 21.05 18.27
C PHE A 220 -7.41 19.93 18.15
N THR A 221 -8.53 20.27 17.53
CA THR A 221 -9.57 19.35 17.03
C THR A 221 -9.51 19.30 15.52
N LEU A 222 -9.74 18.11 14.95
CA LEU A 222 -9.65 17.87 13.52
C LEU A 222 -10.97 17.29 13.01
N ASP A 223 -11.63 18.04 12.13
CA ASP A 223 -12.77 17.56 11.37
C ASP A 223 -12.27 17.04 10.01
N ILE A 224 -12.77 15.88 9.57
CA ILE A 224 -12.26 15.20 8.37
C ILE A 224 -13.38 14.96 7.35
N VAL A 225 -13.23 15.50 6.15
CA VAL A 225 -14.14 15.24 5.04
C VAL A 225 -13.43 14.39 3.97
N PRO A 226 -13.74 13.09 3.86
CA PRO A 226 -13.11 12.22 2.87
C PRO A 226 -13.72 12.39 1.48
N ARG A 227 -12.87 12.60 0.47
CA ARG A 227 -13.24 12.66 -0.94
C ARG A 227 -12.63 11.50 -1.71
N TRP A 228 -13.41 10.42 -1.83
CA TRP A 228 -13.04 9.22 -2.59
C TRP A 228 -13.31 9.37 -4.09
N ARG A 229 -12.39 8.90 -4.93
CA ARG A 229 -12.68 8.70 -6.36
C ARG A 229 -13.64 7.53 -6.56
N LEU A 230 -14.60 7.69 -7.47
CA LEU A 230 -15.68 6.73 -7.70
C LEU A 230 -15.18 5.32 -8.08
N TRP A 231 -14.11 5.23 -8.87
CA TRP A 231 -13.56 3.96 -9.33
C TRP A 231 -12.95 3.09 -8.21
N VAL A 232 -12.62 3.66 -7.04
CA VAL A 232 -12.01 2.92 -5.92
C VAL A 232 -13.01 2.39 -4.91
N ARG A 233 -14.20 3.00 -4.83
CA ARG A 233 -15.23 2.65 -3.84
C ARG A 233 -15.55 1.16 -3.73
N PRO A 234 -15.78 0.39 -4.82
CA PRO A 234 -16.10 -1.04 -4.70
C PRO A 234 -14.92 -1.85 -4.15
N GLY A 235 -13.69 -1.58 -4.61
CA GLY A 235 -12.49 -2.27 -4.13
C GLY A 235 -12.20 -1.95 -2.65
N TYR A 236 -12.42 -0.69 -2.24
CA TYR A 236 -12.24 -0.29 -0.85
C TYR A 236 -13.26 -0.93 0.08
N LEU A 237 -14.52 -1.14 -0.31
CA LEU A 237 -15.50 -1.86 0.52
C LEU A 237 -15.04 -3.29 0.83
N LEU A 238 -14.46 -3.97 -0.17
CA LEU A 238 -13.89 -5.31 0.01
C LEU A 238 -12.67 -5.26 0.93
N TYR A 239 -11.72 -4.36 0.67
CA TYR A 239 -10.55 -4.15 1.52
C TYR A 239 -10.93 -3.84 2.97
N ARG A 240 -11.90 -2.94 3.18
CA ARG A 240 -12.38 -2.52 4.49
C ARG A 240 -12.93 -3.70 5.29
N THR A 241 -13.75 -4.52 4.63
CA THR A 241 -14.44 -5.65 5.27
C THR A 241 -13.49 -6.81 5.54
N ALA A 242 -12.61 -7.13 4.59
CA ALA A 242 -11.74 -8.30 4.66
C ALA A 242 -10.43 -8.06 5.41
N LEU A 243 -9.92 -6.81 5.44
CA LEU A 243 -8.61 -6.47 5.98
C LEU A 243 -8.68 -5.37 7.04
N ALA A 244 -9.18 -4.17 6.71
CA ALA A 244 -9.08 -3.02 7.61
C ALA A 244 -9.77 -3.23 8.98
N ARG A 245 -11.03 -3.67 8.97
CA ARG A 245 -11.82 -3.91 10.20
C ARG A 245 -11.31 -5.09 11.06
N PRO A 246 -10.93 -6.24 10.47
CA PRO A 246 -10.28 -7.31 11.23
C PRO A 246 -8.97 -6.87 11.87
N LEU A 247 -8.15 -6.10 11.15
CA LEU A 247 -6.84 -5.64 11.62
C LEU A 247 -6.91 -4.47 12.61
N GLY A 248 -7.98 -3.67 12.58
CA GLY A 248 -8.11 -2.45 13.39
C GLY A 248 -7.27 -1.27 12.87
N GLN A 249 -6.95 -1.27 11.58
CA GLN A 249 -6.09 -0.26 10.95
C GLN A 249 -6.67 0.22 9.61
N ALA A 250 -6.36 1.47 9.24
CA ALA A 250 -6.73 2.09 7.97
C ALA A 250 -8.23 2.02 7.63
N ASN A 251 -9.10 2.08 8.64
CA ASN A 251 -10.57 2.06 8.49
C ASN A 251 -11.10 3.48 8.24
N VAL A 252 -10.62 4.13 7.18
CA VAL A 252 -10.99 5.51 6.84
C VAL A 252 -12.49 5.61 6.48
N PRO A 253 -13.21 6.62 6.99
CA PRO A 253 -14.63 6.83 6.67
C PRO A 253 -14.91 6.96 5.17
N MET A 254 -16.00 6.35 4.72
CA MET A 254 -16.41 6.35 3.30
C MET A 254 -17.47 7.39 2.98
N ASN A 255 -18.27 7.78 3.97
CA ASN A 255 -19.44 8.62 3.80
C ASN A 255 -19.50 9.73 4.85
N GLN A 256 -20.10 10.87 4.48
CA GLN A 256 -20.34 11.99 5.41
C GLN A 256 -21.11 11.58 6.67
N ARG A 257 -22.00 10.59 6.59
CA ARG A 257 -22.70 10.03 7.77
C ARG A 257 -21.76 9.38 8.78
N GLU A 258 -20.66 8.77 8.33
CA GLU A 258 -19.64 8.21 9.24
C GLU A 258 -18.77 9.32 9.83
N THR A 259 -18.49 10.38 9.07
CA THR A 259 -17.86 11.60 9.60
C THR A 259 -18.71 12.24 10.71
N GLN A 260 -20.03 12.21 10.58
CA GLN A 260 -20.97 12.75 11.58
C GLN A 260 -21.03 11.96 12.89
N ARG A 261 -20.47 10.74 12.96
CA ARG A 261 -20.43 9.93 14.20
C ARG A 261 -19.46 10.48 15.25
N GLY A 262 -18.67 11.51 14.89
CA GLY A 262 -17.63 12.07 15.74
C GLY A 262 -16.38 11.19 15.79
N ILE A 263 -15.21 11.82 15.77
CA ILE A 263 -13.92 11.14 15.85
C ILE A 263 -13.26 11.55 17.17
N ARG A 264 -12.97 10.57 18.03
CA ARG A 264 -12.12 10.80 19.20
C ARG A 264 -10.66 10.70 18.76
N SER A 265 -9.90 11.76 19.03
CA SER A 265 -8.48 11.85 18.72
C SER A 265 -7.71 12.10 20.01
N ARG A 266 -6.78 11.21 20.36
CA ARG A 266 -5.89 11.36 21.52
C ARG A 266 -4.46 10.95 21.18
N ILE A 267 -3.50 11.53 21.89
CA ILE A 267 -2.09 11.12 21.81
C ILE A 267 -1.73 10.45 23.13
N ASP A 268 -1.29 9.20 23.04
CA ASP A 268 -0.74 8.47 24.16
C ASP A 268 0.79 8.51 24.06
N THR A 269 1.49 8.69 25.18
CA THR A 269 2.96 8.79 25.20
C THR A 269 3.59 7.67 26.00
N ILE A 270 4.81 7.29 25.62
CA ILE A 270 5.67 6.39 26.39
C ILE A 270 6.97 7.12 26.70
N SER A 271 7.28 7.24 27.99
CA SER A 271 8.57 7.77 28.44
C SER A 271 9.61 6.65 28.53
N PRO A 272 10.92 6.96 28.34
CA PRO A 272 11.98 5.97 28.48
C PRO A 272 11.96 5.27 29.86
N PRO A 273 12.42 4.00 29.95
CA PRO A 273 12.58 3.32 31.24
C PRO A 273 13.50 4.12 32.19
N GLY A 274 13.14 4.21 33.46
CA GLY A 274 13.93 4.92 34.48
C GLY A 274 13.83 6.45 34.41
N THR A 275 12.96 7.00 33.57
CA THR A 275 12.64 8.44 33.56
C THR A 275 11.90 8.80 34.85
N PRO A 276 12.36 9.79 35.64
CA PRO A 276 11.62 10.27 36.79
C PRO A 276 10.22 10.77 36.39
N PRO A 277 9.20 10.65 37.26
CA PRO A 277 7.82 11.04 36.95
C PRO A 277 7.67 12.50 36.49
N ASP A 278 8.59 13.38 36.91
CA ASP A 278 8.54 14.82 36.63
C ASP A 278 9.35 15.24 35.40
N THR A 279 9.98 14.29 34.69
CA THR A 279 10.78 14.60 33.49
C THR A 279 9.94 14.40 32.22
N GLU A 280 9.80 15.46 31.44
CA GLU A 280 9.01 15.49 30.20
C GLU A 280 9.76 14.87 29.00
N ALA A 281 10.30 13.66 29.18
CA ALA A 281 11.00 12.92 28.12
C ALA A 281 10.05 11.92 27.44
N VAL A 282 9.69 12.18 26.19
CA VAL A 282 8.80 11.31 25.39
C VAL A 282 9.59 10.52 24.36
N ALA A 283 9.68 9.21 24.55
CA ALA A 283 10.33 8.29 23.61
C ALA A 283 9.42 7.89 22.44
N VAL A 284 8.12 7.71 22.71
CA VAL A 284 7.14 7.26 21.71
C VAL A 284 5.89 8.12 21.80
N ARG A 285 5.39 8.55 20.64
CA ARG A 285 4.12 9.27 20.48
C ARG A 285 3.16 8.41 19.66
N GLY A 286 2.10 7.92 20.29
CA GLY A 286 1.06 7.14 19.64
C GLY A 286 -0.19 7.96 19.41
N TRP A 287 -0.46 8.33 18.16
CA TRP A 287 -1.70 9.01 17.79
C TRP A 287 -2.79 7.99 17.49
N ILE A 288 -3.83 8.00 18.32
CA ILE A 288 -4.96 7.08 18.23
C ILE A 288 -6.19 7.87 17.77
N ARG A 289 -6.85 7.37 16.72
CA ARG A 289 -8.18 7.85 16.32
C ARG A 289 -9.18 6.70 16.36
N SER A 290 -10.32 6.93 17.00
CA SER A 290 -11.44 5.99 17.08
C SER A 290 -12.77 6.70 16.82
N PHE A 291 -13.80 5.94 16.45
CA PHE A 291 -15.17 6.46 16.37
C PHE A 291 -15.69 6.76 17.79
N ALA A 292 -16.22 7.96 18.00
CA ALA A 292 -16.57 8.46 19.34
C ALA A 292 -17.67 7.62 20.03
N ASP A 293 -18.56 7.00 19.26
CA ASP A 293 -19.71 6.23 19.75
C ASP A 293 -19.40 4.77 20.10
N THR A 294 -18.37 4.19 19.47
CA THR A 294 -18.10 2.73 19.51
C THR A 294 -16.69 2.39 19.97
N ASP A 295 -15.81 3.38 20.09
CA ASP A 295 -14.36 3.24 20.27
C ASP A 295 -13.69 2.31 19.25
N GLU A 296 -14.36 2.02 18.12
CA GLU A 296 -13.77 1.24 17.03
C GLU A 296 -12.59 2.04 16.44
N PRO A 297 -11.37 1.47 16.41
CA PRO A 297 -10.19 2.18 15.94
C PRO A 297 -10.30 2.47 14.43
N ILE A 298 -10.00 3.71 14.08
CA ILE A 298 -9.81 4.15 12.69
C ILE A 298 -8.38 3.83 12.28
N TYR A 299 -7.41 4.27 13.09
CA TYR A 299 -6.00 3.88 13.02
C TYR A 299 -5.27 4.20 14.33
N VAL A 300 -4.13 3.55 14.51
CA VAL A 300 -3.11 3.91 15.50
C VAL A 300 -1.80 4.15 14.73
N GLY A 301 -1.18 5.31 14.91
CA GLY A 301 0.08 5.67 14.26
C GLY A 301 1.13 6.04 15.29
N ILE A 302 2.32 5.45 15.18
CA ILE A 302 3.48 5.76 16.01
C ILE A 302 4.38 6.75 15.28
N TYR A 303 4.42 7.98 15.78
CA TYR A 303 5.20 9.07 15.17
C TYR A 303 6.61 9.08 15.73
N THR A 304 7.57 9.18 14.82
CA THR A 304 8.99 9.30 15.13
C THR A 304 9.61 10.31 14.18
N THR A 305 10.60 11.05 14.66
CA THR A 305 11.46 11.88 13.83
C THR A 305 12.84 11.24 13.81
N TYR A 306 13.54 11.34 12.68
CA TYR A 306 14.94 10.96 12.60
C TYR A 306 15.65 11.85 11.59
N ARG A 307 16.97 11.96 11.73
CA ARG A 307 17.82 12.72 10.82
C ARG A 307 18.71 11.79 10.02
N HIS A 308 18.90 12.10 8.75
CA HIS A 308 19.86 11.44 7.88
C HIS A 308 20.55 12.49 7.02
N ARG A 309 21.88 12.51 7.08
CA ARG A 309 22.70 13.57 6.48
C ARG A 309 22.28 14.95 7.02
N ASP A 310 21.94 15.89 6.15
CA ASP A 310 21.53 17.26 6.45
C ASP A 310 20.01 17.44 6.58
N ARG A 311 19.24 16.34 6.57
CA ARG A 311 17.77 16.37 6.48
C ARG A 311 17.10 15.66 7.65
N GLY A 312 16.01 16.25 8.13
CA GLY A 312 15.07 15.59 9.03
C GLY A 312 13.89 14.97 8.29
N TYR A 313 13.33 13.91 8.87
CA TYR A 313 12.19 13.17 8.33
C TYR A 313 11.18 12.88 9.43
N VAL A 314 9.92 12.74 9.04
CA VAL A 314 8.86 12.22 9.90
C VAL A 314 8.50 10.82 9.42
N SER A 315 8.60 9.83 10.30
CA SER A 315 8.14 8.47 10.04
C SER A 315 6.97 8.12 10.93
N VAL A 316 5.92 7.55 10.33
CA VAL A 316 4.72 7.08 11.01
C VAL A 316 4.59 5.58 10.82
N GLY A 317 4.70 4.83 11.91
CA GLY A 317 4.49 3.39 11.94
C GLY A 317 3.04 3.03 12.27
N PHE A 318 2.37 2.34 11.37
CA PHE A 318 1.07 1.73 11.58
C PHE A 318 1.28 0.26 11.96
N PRO A 319 1.12 -0.13 13.24
CA PRO A 319 1.27 -1.51 13.68
C PRO A 319 0.28 -2.42 12.96
N LEU A 320 0.73 -3.59 12.56
CA LEU A 320 -0.06 -4.71 12.03
C LEU A 320 0.28 -5.98 12.84
N PRO A 321 -0.54 -7.04 12.79
CA PRO A 321 -0.17 -8.31 13.39
C PRO A 321 1.13 -8.83 12.79
N GLN A 322 2.17 -8.97 13.62
CA GLN A 322 3.51 -9.45 13.23
C GLN A 322 4.24 -8.58 12.17
N ALA A 323 3.71 -7.40 11.84
CA ALA A 323 4.31 -6.51 10.86
C ALA A 323 4.05 -5.04 11.22
N SER A 324 4.67 -4.13 10.48
CA SER A 324 4.43 -2.71 10.57
C SER A 324 4.37 -2.13 9.16
N PHE A 325 3.39 -1.27 8.91
CA PHE A 325 3.37 -0.46 7.70
C PHE A 325 3.87 0.93 8.07
N THR A 326 4.99 1.38 7.52
CA THR A 326 5.58 2.69 7.81
C THR A 326 5.40 3.61 6.62
N ALA A 327 5.01 4.85 6.89
CA ALA A 327 5.14 5.96 5.95
C ALA A 327 6.26 6.89 6.42
N THR A 328 7.24 7.13 5.56
CA THR A 328 8.34 8.09 5.80
C THR A 328 8.15 9.28 4.88
N LEU A 329 8.07 10.47 5.48
CA LEU A 329 7.69 11.70 4.82
C LEU A 329 8.84 12.69 4.85
N LEU A 330 9.08 13.30 3.69
CA LEU A 330 9.98 14.44 3.52
C LEU A 330 9.20 15.72 3.82
N PRO A 331 9.62 16.51 4.82
CA PRO A 331 9.07 17.84 5.03
C PRO A 331 9.56 18.84 3.97
N ARG A 332 8.67 19.73 3.54
CA ARG A 332 8.96 20.84 2.62
C ARG A 332 8.22 22.11 3.05
N SER A 333 8.90 23.25 3.03
CA SER A 333 8.28 24.56 3.22
C SER A 333 7.31 24.88 2.08
N ARG A 334 6.21 25.55 2.41
CA ARG A 334 5.30 26.15 1.42
C ARG A 334 5.49 27.66 1.38
N ALA A 335 5.18 28.28 0.24
CA ALA A 335 5.31 29.73 0.06
C ALA A 335 4.34 30.54 0.94
N ASP A 336 3.24 29.94 1.37
CA ASP A 336 2.23 30.52 2.26
C ASP A 336 2.57 30.36 3.76
N GLY A 337 3.78 29.90 4.09
CA GLY A 337 4.17 29.56 5.47
C GLY A 337 3.64 28.22 5.96
N GLY A 338 2.91 27.47 5.12
CA GLY A 338 2.49 26.11 5.44
C GLY A 338 3.63 25.08 5.40
N LEU A 339 3.28 23.84 5.71
CA LEU A 339 4.17 22.68 5.67
C LEU A 339 3.57 21.57 4.81
N THR A 340 4.38 21.03 3.90
CA THR A 340 4.06 19.82 3.15
C THR A 340 4.87 18.64 3.71
N LEU A 341 4.21 17.53 4.03
CA LEU A 341 4.84 16.25 4.31
C LEU A 341 4.53 15.29 3.16
N THR A 342 5.54 14.86 2.41
CA THR A 342 5.31 14.05 1.20
C THR A 342 6.19 12.81 1.17
N SER A 343 5.60 11.68 0.77
CA SER A 343 6.35 10.47 0.41
C SER A 343 6.75 10.49 -1.08
N ARG A 344 6.33 11.50 -1.85
CA ARG A 344 6.60 11.62 -3.29
C ARG A 344 7.92 12.35 -3.49
N SER A 345 9.00 11.59 -3.47
CA SER A 345 10.34 12.11 -3.58
C SER A 345 11.24 11.20 -4.41
N ASP A 346 12.28 11.79 -4.99
CA ASP A 346 13.42 11.12 -5.60
C ASP A 346 14.53 10.79 -4.58
N GLN A 347 14.37 11.25 -3.34
CA GLN A 347 15.23 10.90 -2.21
C GLN A 347 15.10 9.42 -1.82
N GLU A 348 16.15 8.89 -1.19
CA GLU A 348 16.29 7.45 -0.87
C GLU A 348 15.25 6.90 0.12
N HIS A 349 14.86 7.71 1.11
CA HIS A 349 14.08 7.28 2.28
C HIS A 349 12.58 7.63 2.30
N PRO A 350 12.09 8.70 1.66
CA PRO A 350 10.65 8.97 1.62
C PRO A 350 9.91 7.87 0.86
N GLY A 351 8.85 7.34 1.46
CA GLY A 351 8.13 6.22 0.88
C GLY A 351 7.31 5.42 1.89
N HIS A 352 6.81 4.27 1.44
CA HIS A 352 6.02 3.36 2.24
C HIS A 352 6.68 2.00 2.34
N TYR A 353 6.67 1.43 3.54
CA TYR A 353 7.40 0.20 3.83
C TYR A 353 6.53 -0.77 4.61
N LEU A 354 6.42 -2.02 4.16
CA LEU A 354 5.86 -3.11 4.94
C LEU A 354 7.01 -3.92 5.54
N ALA A 355 7.17 -3.87 6.84
CA ALA A 355 8.26 -4.53 7.54
C ALA A 355 7.75 -5.59 8.52
N TYR A 356 8.31 -6.79 8.41
CA TYR A 356 8.18 -7.86 9.38
C TYR A 356 9.37 -7.82 10.33
N ARG A 357 9.13 -7.91 11.64
CA ARG A 357 10.20 -8.05 12.64
C ARG A 357 10.16 -9.46 13.23
N ASP A 358 11.26 -10.19 13.05
CA ASP A 358 11.42 -11.53 13.57
C ASP A 358 11.36 -11.52 15.11
N PRO A 359 10.49 -12.32 15.75
CA PRO A 359 10.35 -12.33 17.20
C PRO A 359 11.54 -12.95 17.93
N THR A 360 12.40 -13.71 17.25
CA THR A 360 13.51 -14.47 17.82
C THR A 360 14.77 -13.62 17.93
N ASP A 361 15.16 -12.97 16.82
CA ASP A 361 16.41 -12.21 16.71
C ASP A 361 16.18 -10.69 16.52
N GLY A 362 14.93 -10.26 16.35
CA GLY A 362 14.57 -8.85 16.16
C GLY A 362 14.94 -8.29 14.78
N SER A 363 15.41 -9.13 13.85
CA SER A 363 15.78 -8.71 12.49
C SER A 363 14.55 -8.29 11.67
N LEU A 364 14.77 -7.35 10.75
CA LEU A 364 13.76 -6.80 9.87
C LEU A 364 13.88 -7.38 8.46
N THR A 365 12.74 -7.80 7.93
CA THR A 365 12.55 -8.02 6.49
C THR A 365 11.55 -7.00 5.99
N ALA A 366 11.96 -6.16 5.05
CA ALA A 366 11.19 -5.00 4.61
C ALA A 366 10.92 -5.04 3.10
N LEU A 367 9.68 -4.72 2.74
CA LEU A 367 9.24 -4.46 1.37
C LEU A 367 9.01 -2.96 1.19
N ALA A 368 9.57 -2.37 0.15
CA ALA A 368 9.21 -1.02 -0.28
C ALA A 368 7.95 -1.09 -1.15
N VAL A 369 6.97 -0.23 -0.88
CA VAL A 369 5.65 -0.19 -1.52
C VAL A 369 5.55 1.06 -2.41
N HIS A 370 6.34 1.09 -3.49
CA HIS A 370 6.43 2.20 -4.46
C HIS A 370 5.09 2.60 -5.09
N GLY A 371 4.16 1.64 -5.17
CA GLY A 371 2.84 1.90 -5.71
C GLY A 371 1.94 2.74 -4.82
N PHE A 372 2.32 3.00 -3.56
CA PHE A 372 1.55 3.81 -2.63
C PHE A 372 2.34 5.07 -2.26
N ALA A 373 1.68 6.21 -2.35
CA ALA A 373 2.28 7.48 -1.96
C ALA A 373 1.25 8.38 -1.27
N GLU A 374 1.75 9.30 -0.45
CA GLU A 374 0.91 10.28 0.23
C GLU A 374 1.57 11.65 0.27
N GLU A 375 0.74 12.67 0.38
CA GLU A 375 1.12 14.06 0.50
C GLU A 375 0.13 14.77 1.42
N LEU A 376 0.63 15.37 2.49
CA LEU A 376 -0.14 16.13 3.45
C LEU A 376 0.31 17.58 3.41
N ASP A 377 -0.57 18.46 2.99
CA ASP A 377 -0.38 19.91 2.97
C ASP A 377 -1.14 20.54 4.13
N VAL A 378 -0.44 21.16 5.07
CA VAL A 378 -1.04 21.93 6.17
C VAL A 378 -0.71 23.40 5.96
N HIS A 379 -1.72 24.25 5.98
CA HIS A 379 -1.56 25.69 5.81
C HIS A 379 -2.63 26.44 6.60
N ARG A 380 -2.40 27.74 6.77
CA ARG A 380 -3.38 28.63 7.38
C ARG A 380 -4.24 29.26 6.30
N ASP A 381 -5.55 29.26 6.50
CA ASP A 381 -6.52 29.87 5.59
C ASP A 381 -7.62 30.56 6.42
N GLU A 382 -7.88 31.83 6.12
CA GLU A 382 -8.88 32.67 6.82
C GLU A 382 -8.76 32.65 8.36
N GLY A 383 -7.54 32.49 8.89
CA GLY A 383 -7.26 32.47 10.33
C GLY A 383 -7.38 31.09 10.99
N GLU A 384 -7.90 30.09 10.30
CA GLU A 384 -7.96 28.69 10.74
C GLU A 384 -6.89 27.84 10.04
N LEU A 385 -6.61 26.64 10.56
CA LEU A 385 -5.74 25.70 9.88
C LEU A 385 -6.57 24.79 8.98
N ARG A 386 -6.14 24.64 7.73
CA ARG A 386 -6.67 23.67 6.77
C ARG A 386 -5.58 22.68 6.41
N ALA A 387 -5.98 21.44 6.17
CA ALA A 387 -5.06 20.48 5.59
C ALA A 387 -5.70 19.65 4.47
N GLU A 388 -4.90 19.33 3.46
CA GLU A 388 -5.27 18.40 2.41
C GLU A 388 -4.31 17.21 2.43
N HIS A 389 -4.85 16.01 2.58
CA HIS A 389 -4.05 14.79 2.59
C HIS A 389 -4.45 13.91 1.42
N SER A 390 -3.61 13.92 0.41
CA SER A 390 -3.80 13.20 -0.85
C SER A 390 -3.08 11.86 -0.82
N PHE A 391 -3.81 10.79 -1.09
CA PHE A 391 -3.28 9.44 -1.26
C PHE A 391 -3.31 9.01 -2.72
N PHE A 392 -2.22 8.41 -3.15
CA PHE A 392 -1.99 7.97 -4.51
C PHE A 392 -1.75 6.48 -4.55
N LEU A 393 -2.36 5.83 -5.55
CA LEU A 393 -2.13 4.44 -5.86
C LEU A 393 -1.70 4.35 -7.33
N PHE A 394 -0.51 3.83 -7.57
CA PHE A 394 0.12 3.71 -8.89
C PHE A 394 0.23 5.06 -9.61
N GLY A 395 0.56 6.11 -8.86
CA GLY A 395 0.66 7.50 -9.35
C GLY A 395 -0.68 8.22 -9.53
N ILE A 396 -1.82 7.53 -9.36
CA ILE A 396 -3.15 8.11 -9.53
C ILE A 396 -3.72 8.45 -8.14
N PRO A 397 -4.11 9.72 -7.88
CA PRO A 397 -4.78 10.07 -6.63
C PRO A 397 -6.10 9.30 -6.52
N PHE A 398 -6.39 8.69 -5.37
CA PHE A 398 -7.63 7.93 -5.17
C PHE A 398 -8.48 8.42 -3.98
N LEU A 399 -7.86 9.07 -3.02
CA LEU A 399 -8.48 9.61 -1.83
C LEU A 399 -7.82 10.95 -1.50
N VAL A 400 -8.63 11.96 -1.21
CA VAL A 400 -8.18 13.21 -0.59
C VAL A 400 -8.97 13.40 0.69
N LEU A 401 -8.29 13.66 1.80
CA LEU A 401 -8.91 14.03 3.06
C LEU A 401 -8.76 15.53 3.24
N HIS A 402 -9.87 16.25 3.31
CA HIS A 402 -9.86 17.66 3.66
C HIS A 402 -10.08 17.79 5.17
N TYR A 403 -9.15 18.45 5.83
CA TYR A 403 -9.18 18.70 7.26
C TYR A 403 -9.49 20.16 7.53
N ARG A 404 -10.38 20.37 8.50
CA ARG A 404 -10.47 21.64 9.21
C ARG A 404 -9.90 21.42 10.61
N ILE A 405 -8.90 22.22 10.97
CA ILE A 405 -8.16 22.08 12.22
C ILE A 405 -8.41 23.35 13.03
N THR A 406 -9.07 23.18 14.17
CA THR A 406 -9.46 24.27 15.06
C THR A 406 -8.79 24.11 16.42
N ARG A 407 -8.37 25.22 17.04
CA ARG A 407 -7.82 25.16 18.39
C ARG A 407 -8.96 24.84 19.37
N LYS A 408 -8.72 23.92 20.30
CA LYS A 408 -9.64 23.63 21.41
C LYS A 408 -9.81 24.88 22.25
N GLN A 409 -11.05 25.19 22.61
CA GLN A 409 -11.32 26.17 23.66
C GLN A 409 -10.66 25.65 24.95
N PRO A 410 -9.92 26.49 25.70
CA PRO A 410 -9.40 26.07 27.00
C PRO A 410 -10.58 25.68 27.88
N THR A 411 -10.62 24.42 28.32
CA THR A 411 -11.60 23.99 29.32
C THR A 411 -11.38 24.83 30.58
N PRO A 412 -12.40 25.53 31.10
CA PRO A 412 -12.28 26.20 32.40
C PRO A 412 -11.86 25.12 33.42
N ARG A 413 -10.78 25.39 34.15
CA ARG A 413 -10.28 24.51 35.21
C ARG A 413 -11.28 24.37 36.35
#